data_AF-A0A1U9NLL7-F1
#
_entry.id   AF-A0A1U9NLL7-F1
#
_cell.length_a   1.000
_cell.length_b   1.000
_cell.length_c   1.000
_cell.angle_alpha   90.00
_cell.angle_beta   90.00
_cell.angle_gamma   90.00
#
_symmetry.space_group_name_H-M   'P 1'
#
loop_
_entity.id
_entity.type
_entity.pdbx_description
1 polymer ?
#
loop_
_entity_poly.entity_id
_entity_poly.type
_entity_poly.pdbx_seq_one_letter_code
_entity_poly.pdbx_strand_id
1 'polypeptide(L)'
;MAWRPNEQFIEGVLDNTRQGKITGWMKFAGIEEKVTFDLDGNFHRDIRGSKVLLRGDGEACDRGKATSRMQGFSMTQKGKAGDMTAGLQPADYVEYPYFEWYSQDNGRVVIELNPDQVELLTRPIPACESDPIDRKEQNQNLTEFVSSTAEILTATEKTSTRAQANNRIRGMELLTEDLREKLPPLGSQDGKGGKALAHCKLFTPDSSFTWWILEAEPVKDRAGNVIDYQMFGLVEGHCKELGYISLQELEELRGPLGLPVERDLYFRPTTLDQIAPEMFKSSQNG
;
A
#
# COMPACT_ATOMS: atom_id res chain seq x y z
N MET A 1 -0.19 1.34 8.45
CA MET A 1 -0.12 0.26 7.44
C MET A 1 -1.45 -0.45 7.41
N ALA A 2 -1.89 -0.88 6.22
CA ALA A 2 -3.03 -1.77 6.11
C ALA A 2 -2.55 -3.22 6.02
N TRP A 3 -3.20 -4.13 6.73
CA TRP A 3 -3.04 -5.57 6.48
C TRP A 3 -3.65 -5.94 5.14
N ARG A 4 -2.95 -6.76 4.36
CA ARG A 4 -3.42 -7.30 3.08
C ARG A 4 -3.20 -8.81 3.00
N PRO A 5 -4.00 -9.63 3.72
CA PRO A 5 -3.78 -11.07 3.84
C PRO A 5 -4.36 -11.86 2.65
N ASN A 6 -4.36 -11.32 1.43
CA ASN A 6 -4.97 -11.96 0.25
C ASN A 6 -4.43 -13.38 0.02
N GLU A 7 -3.12 -13.55 0.06
CA GLU A 7 -2.44 -14.85 -0.12
C GLU A 7 -2.68 -15.83 1.03
N GLN A 8 -3.09 -15.34 2.20
CA GLN A 8 -3.35 -16.16 3.37
C GLN A 8 -4.84 -16.46 3.52
N PHE A 9 -5.73 -15.68 2.89
CA PHE A 9 -7.16 -15.84 3.05
C PHE A 9 -7.65 -17.15 2.42
N ILE A 10 -8.34 -17.98 3.21
CA ILE A 10 -8.84 -19.29 2.78
C ILE A 10 -10.34 -19.21 2.46
N GLU A 11 -11.15 -18.84 3.44
CA GLU A 11 -12.59 -18.73 3.30
C GLU A 11 -13.17 -17.92 4.45
N GLY A 12 -14.38 -17.41 4.28
CA GLY A 12 -15.10 -16.74 5.36
C GLY A 12 -16.55 -16.46 5.05
N VAL A 13 -17.32 -16.21 6.10
CA VAL A 13 -18.71 -15.79 5.99
C VAL A 13 -18.88 -14.49 6.74
N LEU A 14 -19.43 -13.47 6.08
CA LEU A 14 -19.82 -12.20 6.69
C LEU A 14 -21.33 -12.00 6.55
N ASP A 15 -21.96 -11.49 7.60
CA ASP A 15 -23.40 -11.30 7.72
C ASP A 15 -23.71 -9.83 8.03
N ASN A 16 -24.37 -9.15 7.09
CA ASN A 16 -24.89 -7.80 7.25
C ASN A 16 -26.42 -7.76 7.19
N THR A 17 -27.11 -8.87 7.49
CA THR A 17 -28.58 -8.95 7.51
C THR A 17 -29.20 -8.03 8.59
N ARG A 18 -28.44 -7.71 9.64
CA ARG A 18 -28.77 -6.66 10.60
C ARG A 18 -28.10 -5.36 10.18
N GLN A 19 -28.88 -4.37 9.74
CA GLN A 19 -28.35 -3.05 9.36
C GLN A 19 -27.50 -2.42 10.48
N GLY A 20 -26.41 -1.77 10.06
CA GLY A 20 -25.43 -1.13 10.93
C GLY A 20 -24.48 -2.10 11.61
N LYS A 21 -24.60 -3.41 11.34
CA LYS A 21 -23.74 -4.43 11.95
C LYS A 21 -23.27 -5.46 10.93
N ILE A 22 -22.00 -5.82 11.00
CA ILE A 22 -21.43 -6.94 10.25
C ILE A 22 -20.80 -7.91 11.24
N THR A 23 -21.24 -9.16 11.21
CA THR A 23 -20.64 -10.23 12.02
C THR A 23 -20.21 -11.39 11.14
N GLY A 24 -19.32 -12.24 11.63
CA GLY A 24 -18.88 -13.36 10.81
C GLY A 24 -17.59 -13.99 11.28
N TRP A 25 -16.99 -14.74 10.37
CA TRP A 25 -15.70 -15.38 10.60
C TRP A 25 -14.93 -15.55 9.29
N MET A 26 -13.61 -15.61 9.39
CA MET A 26 -12.70 -15.94 8.31
C MET A 26 -11.64 -16.94 8.78
N LYS A 27 -11.12 -17.73 7.86
CA LYS A 27 -9.95 -18.59 8.04
C LYS A 27 -8.79 -18.04 7.23
N PHE A 28 -7.61 -18.11 7.80
CA PHE A 28 -6.36 -17.72 7.16
C PHE A 28 -5.32 -18.81 7.34
N ALA A 29 -4.52 -19.05 6.31
CA ALA A 29 -3.32 -19.85 6.43
C ALA A 29 -2.38 -19.21 7.46
N GLY A 30 -1.80 -20.03 8.33
CA GLY A 30 -0.95 -19.56 9.43
C GLY A 30 -1.70 -19.20 10.71
N ILE A 31 -3.04 -19.26 10.72
CA ILE A 31 -3.88 -19.13 11.91
C ILE A 31 -4.67 -20.43 12.09
N GLU A 32 -4.58 -21.05 13.27
CA GLU A 32 -5.23 -22.34 13.52
C GLU A 32 -6.76 -22.22 13.69
N GLU A 33 -7.21 -21.16 14.37
CA GLU A 33 -8.63 -20.94 14.66
C GLU A 33 -9.27 -19.95 13.68
N LYS A 34 -10.61 -19.88 13.73
CA LYS A 34 -11.35 -18.87 12.96
C LYS A 34 -11.14 -17.49 13.55
N VAL A 35 -10.79 -16.53 12.71
CA VAL A 35 -10.85 -15.11 13.05
C VAL A 35 -12.31 -14.67 13.05
N THR A 36 -12.79 -14.06 14.12
CA THR A 36 -14.19 -13.64 14.28
C THR A 36 -14.37 -12.15 14.02
N PHE A 37 -15.56 -11.76 13.56
CA PHE A 37 -15.88 -10.38 13.16
C PHE A 37 -17.07 -9.83 13.93
N ASP A 38 -16.92 -8.60 14.41
CA ASP A 38 -17.93 -7.81 15.11
C ASP A 38 -17.72 -6.33 14.76
N LEU A 39 -18.20 -5.92 13.59
CA LEU A 39 -17.97 -4.60 13.01
C LEU A 39 -19.25 -3.77 13.01
N ASP A 40 -19.11 -2.46 13.22
CA ASP A 40 -20.16 -1.47 13.03
C ASP A 40 -20.12 -0.93 11.60
N GLY A 41 -21.27 -0.87 10.93
CA GLY A 41 -21.40 -0.41 9.55
C GLY A 41 -22.18 -1.35 8.65
N ASN A 42 -22.15 -1.09 7.34
CA ASN A 42 -22.89 -1.85 6.34
C ASN A 42 -22.00 -2.16 5.13
N PHE A 43 -22.37 -3.19 4.39
CA PHE A 43 -21.85 -3.35 3.04
C PHE A 43 -22.38 -2.25 2.09
N HIS A 44 -21.73 -2.13 0.94
CA HIS A 44 -22.23 -1.37 -0.21
C HIS A 44 -23.56 -1.92 -0.72
N ARG A 45 -24.31 -1.09 -1.45
CA ARG A 45 -25.70 -1.36 -1.83
C ARG A 45 -25.87 -2.65 -2.63
N ASP A 46 -24.83 -3.03 -3.36
CA ASP A 46 -24.80 -4.21 -4.20
C ASP A 46 -24.98 -5.52 -3.40
N ILE A 47 -24.53 -5.54 -2.14
CA ILE A 47 -24.65 -6.70 -1.25
C ILE A 47 -25.23 -6.37 0.13
N ARG A 48 -25.65 -5.13 0.40
CA ARG A 48 -26.18 -4.68 1.70
C ARG A 48 -27.36 -5.53 2.16
N GLY A 49 -27.40 -5.85 3.45
CA GLY A 49 -28.48 -6.66 4.02
C GLY A 49 -28.36 -8.15 3.70
N SER A 50 -27.30 -8.58 3.01
CA SER A 50 -27.05 -9.98 2.71
C SER A 50 -26.04 -10.63 3.66
N LYS A 51 -25.96 -11.95 3.56
CA LYS A 51 -24.85 -12.77 4.03
C LYS A 51 -24.04 -13.20 2.81
N VAL A 52 -22.72 -13.11 2.91
CA VAL A 52 -21.80 -13.45 1.83
C VAL A 52 -20.84 -14.55 2.27
N LEU A 53 -20.57 -15.49 1.39
CA LEU A 53 -19.48 -16.45 1.48
C LEU A 53 -18.34 -15.98 0.57
N LEU A 54 -17.16 -15.91 1.15
CA LEU A 54 -15.94 -15.47 0.51
C LEU A 54 -14.96 -16.64 0.46
N ARG A 55 -14.25 -16.78 -0.65
CA ARG A 55 -13.24 -17.82 -0.87
C ARG A 55 -11.92 -17.17 -1.26
N GLY A 56 -10.82 -17.77 -0.88
CA GLY A 56 -9.48 -17.34 -1.27
C GLY A 56 -8.58 -18.54 -1.50
N ASP A 57 -7.37 -18.28 -1.98
CA ASP A 57 -6.44 -19.32 -2.42
C ASP A 57 -5.43 -19.71 -1.32
N GLY A 58 -5.68 -19.31 -0.07
CA GLY A 58 -4.77 -19.48 1.05
C GLY A 58 -4.41 -20.93 1.40
N GLU A 59 -5.21 -21.92 0.98
CA GLU A 59 -4.88 -23.34 1.19
C GLU A 59 -3.60 -23.75 0.44
N ALA A 60 -3.27 -23.07 -0.65
CA ALA A 60 -2.05 -23.31 -1.42
C ALA A 60 -0.79 -22.70 -0.77
N CYS A 61 -0.94 -21.92 0.30
CA CYS A 61 0.17 -21.19 0.91
C CYS A 61 1.07 -22.12 1.75
N ASP A 62 2.38 -21.88 1.71
CA ASP A 62 3.31 -22.57 2.61
C ASP A 62 3.01 -22.19 4.07
N ARG A 63 2.75 -23.19 4.92
CA ARG A 63 2.32 -22.96 6.30
C ARG A 63 3.35 -22.17 7.12
N GLY A 64 4.64 -22.41 6.92
CA GLY A 64 5.69 -21.70 7.64
C GLY A 64 5.72 -20.21 7.29
N LYS A 65 5.67 -19.88 6.00
CA LYS A 65 5.57 -18.50 5.51
C LYS A 65 4.28 -17.82 5.96
N ALA A 66 3.15 -18.52 5.89
CA ALA A 66 1.85 -17.99 6.29
C ALA A 66 1.80 -17.66 7.80
N THR A 67 2.32 -18.55 8.66
CA THR A 67 2.41 -18.30 10.11
C THR A 67 3.27 -17.07 10.41
N SER A 68 4.41 -16.94 9.74
CA SER A 68 5.26 -15.75 9.92
C SER A 68 4.58 -14.47 9.43
N ARG A 69 3.82 -14.53 8.34
CA ARG A 69 3.10 -13.38 7.76
C ARG A 69 1.91 -12.94 8.62
N MET A 70 1.19 -13.90 9.21
CA MET A 70 0.03 -13.65 10.06
C MET A 70 0.40 -13.43 11.54
N GLN A 71 1.69 -13.40 11.87
CA GLN A 71 2.15 -13.14 13.24
C GLN A 71 1.66 -11.77 13.73
N GLY A 72 0.91 -11.76 14.83
CA GLY A 72 0.34 -10.53 15.41
C GLY A 72 -1.01 -10.11 14.82
N PHE A 73 -1.57 -10.87 13.88
CA PHE A 73 -2.95 -10.65 13.43
C PHE A 73 -3.93 -11.08 14.53
N SER A 74 -4.92 -10.24 14.83
CA SER A 74 -5.87 -10.49 15.92
C SER A 74 -6.90 -11.54 15.50
N MET A 75 -7.19 -12.45 16.42
CA MET A 75 -8.25 -13.46 16.25
C MET A 75 -9.66 -12.86 16.33
N THR A 76 -9.78 -11.62 16.80
CA THR A 76 -11.05 -10.91 16.95
C THR A 76 -10.97 -9.57 16.23
N GLN A 77 -11.79 -9.40 15.21
CA GLN A 77 -11.89 -8.18 14.41
C GLN A 77 -13.09 -7.37 14.92
N LYS A 78 -12.82 -6.49 15.88
CA LYS A 78 -13.78 -5.47 16.34
C LYS A 78 -13.43 -4.12 15.74
N GLY A 79 -14.44 -3.36 15.33
CA GLY A 79 -14.23 -2.01 14.80
C GLY A 79 -15.28 -1.61 13.79
N LYS A 80 -14.88 -0.95 12.69
CA LYS A 80 -15.81 -0.38 11.70
C LYS A 80 -15.65 -1.03 10.34
N ALA A 81 -16.76 -1.16 9.61
CA ALA A 81 -16.75 -1.52 8.20
C ALA A 81 -16.16 -0.36 7.38
N GLY A 82 -15.20 -0.68 6.51
CA GLY A 82 -14.76 0.23 5.45
C GLY A 82 -15.61 0.04 4.21
N ASP A 83 -14.99 0.14 3.04
CA ASP A 83 -15.65 -0.22 1.78
C ASP A 83 -15.71 -1.76 1.64
N MET A 84 -16.92 -2.33 1.64
CA MET A 84 -17.16 -3.77 1.43
C MET A 84 -18.19 -3.99 0.32
N THR A 85 -17.77 -4.53 -0.82
CA THR A 85 -18.58 -4.69 -2.04
C THR A 85 -18.19 -5.96 -2.79
N ALA A 86 -19.12 -6.54 -3.54
CA ALA A 86 -18.85 -7.60 -4.50
C ALA A 86 -18.58 -7.04 -5.92
N GLY A 87 -18.67 -5.72 -6.10
CA GLY A 87 -18.51 -5.06 -7.39
C GLY A 87 -19.71 -5.26 -8.33
N LEU A 88 -20.87 -5.65 -7.80
CA LEU A 88 -22.09 -5.81 -8.60
C LEU A 88 -22.76 -4.44 -8.82
N GLN A 89 -23.58 -4.33 -9.86
CA GLN A 89 -24.30 -3.09 -10.13
C GLN A 89 -25.42 -2.88 -9.07
N PRO A 90 -25.58 -1.66 -8.51
CA PRO A 90 -24.78 -0.45 -8.80
C PRO A 90 -23.41 -0.47 -8.13
N ALA A 91 -22.35 -0.33 -8.94
CA ALA A 91 -20.96 -0.36 -8.46
C ALA A 91 -20.55 0.99 -7.85
N ASP A 92 -20.98 1.24 -6.62
CA ASP A 92 -20.82 2.54 -5.94
C ASP A 92 -19.37 2.91 -5.58
N TYR A 93 -18.45 1.94 -5.63
CA TYR A 93 -17.06 2.14 -5.25
C TYR A 93 -16.09 1.58 -6.29
N VAL A 94 -16.06 0.26 -6.46
CA VAL A 94 -15.25 -0.42 -7.48
C VAL A 94 -16.08 -1.53 -8.13
N GLU A 95 -15.69 -1.95 -9.33
CA GLU A 95 -16.39 -2.98 -10.11
C GLU A 95 -15.81 -4.40 -9.88
N TYR A 96 -15.16 -4.61 -8.74
CA TYR A 96 -14.60 -5.91 -8.33
C TYR A 96 -14.78 -6.13 -6.83
N PRO A 97 -14.77 -7.39 -6.35
CA PRO A 97 -14.85 -7.67 -4.93
C PRO A 97 -13.74 -7.02 -4.11
N TYR A 98 -14.14 -6.16 -3.17
CA TYR A 98 -13.26 -5.41 -2.31
C TYR A 98 -13.85 -5.39 -0.89
N PHE A 99 -13.09 -5.91 0.08
CA PHE A 99 -13.52 -6.01 1.47
C PHE A 99 -12.50 -5.33 2.38
N GLU A 100 -12.87 -4.17 2.89
CA GLU A 100 -12.07 -3.38 3.83
C GLU A 100 -12.77 -3.22 5.17
N TRP A 101 -11.99 -3.28 6.26
CA TRP A 101 -12.43 -2.89 7.59
C TRP A 101 -11.33 -2.21 8.39
N TYR A 102 -11.75 -1.51 9.44
CA TYR A 102 -10.88 -0.86 10.42
C TYR A 102 -11.01 -1.63 11.73
N SER A 103 -10.01 -2.46 12.01
CA SER A 103 -9.86 -3.22 13.24
C SER A 103 -9.25 -2.37 14.35
N GLN A 104 -9.74 -2.52 15.58
CA GLN A 104 -9.16 -1.90 16.76
C GLN A 104 -7.74 -2.40 17.04
N ASP A 105 -7.49 -3.69 16.82
CA ASP A 105 -6.20 -4.32 17.12
C ASP A 105 -5.24 -4.33 15.92
N ASN A 106 -5.79 -4.40 14.72
CA ASN A 106 -4.97 -4.54 13.50
C ASN A 106 -4.96 -3.30 12.61
N GLY A 107 -5.77 -2.29 12.91
CA GLY A 107 -5.92 -1.13 12.04
C GLY A 107 -6.67 -1.49 10.76
N ARG A 108 -6.36 -0.81 9.65
CA ARG A 108 -6.99 -1.07 8.35
C ARG A 108 -6.60 -2.47 7.84
N VAL A 109 -7.57 -3.24 7.36
CA VAL A 109 -7.36 -4.53 6.69
C VAL A 109 -8.14 -4.54 5.38
N VAL A 110 -7.53 -5.06 4.32
CA VAL A 110 -8.10 -5.11 2.97
C VAL A 110 -7.90 -6.48 2.37
N ILE A 111 -8.96 -7.04 1.79
CA ILE A 111 -8.92 -8.24 0.95
C ILE A 111 -9.59 -7.91 -0.39
N GLU A 112 -8.91 -8.23 -1.48
CA GLU A 112 -9.38 -8.06 -2.86
C GLU A 112 -9.54 -9.46 -3.47
N LEU A 113 -10.71 -9.77 -4.02
CA LEU A 113 -11.06 -11.10 -4.54
C LEU A 113 -11.48 -11.02 -6.00
N ASN A 114 -11.52 -12.17 -6.66
CA ASN A 114 -12.14 -12.30 -7.98
C ASN A 114 -13.67 -12.47 -7.85
N PRO A 115 -14.46 -12.08 -8.86
CA PRO A 115 -15.93 -12.19 -8.82
C PRO A 115 -16.47 -13.60 -8.50
N ASP A 116 -15.78 -14.65 -8.94
CA ASP A 116 -16.15 -16.05 -8.68
C ASP A 116 -15.86 -16.52 -7.24
N GLN A 117 -15.08 -15.73 -6.49
CA GLN A 117 -14.74 -15.99 -5.09
C GLN A 117 -15.76 -15.40 -4.10
N VAL A 118 -16.83 -14.74 -4.58
CA VAL A 118 -17.90 -14.17 -3.75
C VAL A 118 -19.25 -14.80 -4.09
N GLU A 119 -19.93 -15.28 -3.07
CA GLU A 119 -21.25 -15.90 -3.19
C GLU A 119 -22.23 -15.25 -2.21
N LEU A 120 -23.41 -14.84 -2.71
CA LEU A 120 -24.48 -14.32 -1.85
C LEU A 120 -25.29 -15.48 -1.27
N LEU A 121 -25.18 -15.69 0.03
CA LEU A 121 -25.94 -16.72 0.76
C LEU A 121 -27.37 -16.28 1.04
N THR A 122 -27.63 -14.98 1.09
CA THR A 122 -28.99 -14.42 1.20
C THR A 122 -29.18 -13.27 0.22
N ARG A 123 -30.44 -12.93 -0.05
CA ARG A 123 -30.77 -11.83 -0.97
C ARG A 123 -30.44 -10.47 -0.32
N PRO A 124 -29.72 -9.57 -1.00
CA PRO A 124 -29.51 -8.22 -0.51
C PRO A 124 -30.79 -7.38 -0.56
N ILE A 125 -30.82 -6.31 0.23
CA ILE A 125 -31.86 -5.30 0.15
C ILE A 125 -31.79 -4.65 -1.25
N PRO A 126 -32.92 -4.38 -1.92
CA PRO A 126 -32.90 -3.70 -3.21
C PRO A 126 -32.14 -2.38 -3.15
N ALA A 127 -31.27 -2.12 -4.13
CA ALA A 127 -30.43 -0.92 -4.12
C ALA A 127 -31.24 0.40 -4.16
N CYS A 128 -32.46 0.39 -4.69
CA CYS A 128 -33.37 1.55 -4.66
C CYS A 128 -33.94 1.85 -3.27
N GLU A 129 -33.85 0.91 -2.33
CA GLU A 129 -34.28 1.05 -0.94
C GLU A 129 -33.13 1.46 -0.01
N SER A 130 -31.96 1.81 -0.57
CA SER A 130 -30.79 2.16 0.22
C SER A 130 -29.91 3.21 -0.48
N ASP A 131 -29.28 4.07 0.32
CA ASP A 131 -28.35 5.09 -0.18
C ASP A 131 -26.91 4.55 -0.25
N PRO A 132 -26.08 5.04 -1.19
CA PRO A 132 -24.64 4.75 -1.21
C PRO A 132 -24.01 5.05 0.15
N ILE A 133 -22.93 4.35 0.48
CA ILE A 133 -22.16 4.64 1.69
C ILE A 133 -21.57 6.07 1.59
N ASP A 134 -21.81 6.90 2.61
CA ASP A 134 -21.33 8.29 2.64
C ASP A 134 -19.80 8.34 2.61
N ARG A 135 -19.26 9.03 1.61
CA ARG A 135 -17.82 9.21 1.42
C ARG A 135 -17.21 10.06 2.52
N LYS A 136 -17.95 11.00 3.11
CA LYS A 136 -17.46 11.82 4.22
C LYS A 136 -17.25 10.97 5.46
N GLU A 137 -18.19 10.08 5.77
CA GLU A 137 -18.09 9.12 6.87
C GLU A 137 -16.92 8.15 6.65
N GLN A 138 -16.75 7.61 5.44
CA GLN A 138 -15.62 6.73 5.13
C GLN A 138 -14.26 7.45 5.22
N ASN A 139 -14.18 8.69 4.75
CA ASN A 139 -12.99 9.52 4.90
C ASN A 139 -12.69 9.83 6.38
N GLN A 140 -13.74 9.99 7.21
CA GLN A 140 -13.58 10.16 8.65
C GLN A 140 -13.07 8.88 9.32
N ASN A 141 -13.57 7.70 8.96
CA ASN A 141 -13.06 6.43 9.47
C ASN A 141 -11.58 6.22 9.12
N LEU A 142 -11.19 6.57 7.89
CA LEU A 142 -9.78 6.60 7.49
C LEU A 142 -8.96 7.61 8.31
N THR A 143 -9.50 8.81 8.53
CA THR A 143 -8.84 9.86 9.31
C THR A 143 -8.67 9.46 10.78
N GLU A 144 -9.69 8.88 11.42
CA GLU A 144 -9.62 8.36 12.80
C GLU A 144 -8.56 7.26 12.93
N PHE A 145 -8.43 6.39 11.92
CA PHE A 145 -7.34 5.43 11.87
C PHE A 145 -5.98 6.14 11.80
N VAL A 146 -5.81 7.10 10.89
CA VAL A 146 -4.54 7.84 10.76
C VAL A 146 -4.21 8.60 12.04
N SER A 147 -5.18 9.26 12.67
CA SER A 147 -5.00 9.99 13.93
C SER A 147 -4.72 9.07 15.12
N SER A 148 -5.39 7.93 15.25
CA SER A 148 -5.11 6.97 16.33
C SER A 148 -3.73 6.32 16.20
N THR A 149 -3.26 6.08 14.97
CA THR A 149 -1.85 5.69 14.77
C THR A 149 -0.88 6.78 15.19
N ALA A 150 -1.20 8.06 14.96
CA ALA A 150 -0.38 9.19 15.40
C ALA A 150 -0.33 9.34 16.93
N GLU A 151 -1.43 9.10 17.64
CA GLU A 151 -1.47 9.12 19.11
C GLU A 151 -0.70 7.94 19.74
N ILE A 152 -0.84 6.73 19.20
CA ILE A 152 -0.05 5.56 19.64
C ILE A 152 1.45 5.81 19.38
N LEU A 153 1.79 6.48 18.27
CA LEU A 153 3.15 6.92 17.96
C LEU A 153 3.67 7.91 19.00
N THR A 154 2.87 8.89 19.45
CA THR A 154 3.28 9.83 20.52
C THR A 154 3.49 9.17 21.88
N ALA A 155 2.75 8.11 22.22
CA ALA A 155 2.89 7.40 23.49
C ALA A 155 4.09 6.42 23.53
N THR A 156 4.61 6.02 22.37
CA THR A 156 5.74 5.07 22.24
C THR A 156 7.09 5.75 21.95
N GLU A 157 7.17 7.08 21.92
CA GLU A 157 8.37 7.89 21.63
C GLU A 157 9.55 7.74 22.64
N LYS A 158 9.52 6.78 23.56
CA LYS A 158 10.61 6.52 24.50
C LYS A 158 11.34 5.20 24.27
N THR A 159 11.45 4.67 23.05
CA THR A 159 12.59 3.79 22.73
C THR A 159 12.74 3.53 21.23
N SER A 160 13.99 3.55 20.76
CA SER A 160 14.52 3.01 19.48
C SER A 160 14.24 3.75 18.16
N THR A 161 15.25 4.53 17.74
CA THR A 161 15.75 4.79 16.36
C THR A 161 14.76 4.85 15.18
N ARG A 162 14.46 6.09 14.78
CA ARG A 162 13.51 6.56 13.76
C ARG A 162 13.67 6.07 12.31
N ALA A 163 14.84 5.56 11.88
CA ALA A 163 15.05 5.29 10.45
C ALA A 163 14.44 3.95 9.96
N GLN A 164 14.47 2.89 10.77
CA GLN A 164 14.09 1.54 10.32
C GLN A 164 12.58 1.23 10.41
N ALA A 165 11.82 1.95 11.22
CA ALA A 165 10.42 1.62 11.50
C ALA A 165 9.44 2.11 10.41
N ASN A 166 9.81 3.16 9.67
CA ASN A 166 8.89 3.83 8.75
C ASN A 166 8.72 3.11 7.40
N ASN A 167 9.72 2.35 6.95
CA ASN A 167 9.64 1.60 5.68
C ASN A 167 8.64 0.43 5.74
N ARG A 168 8.35 -0.07 6.95
CA ARG A 168 7.40 -1.16 7.13
C ARG A 168 5.97 -0.71 6.87
N ILE A 169 5.60 0.55 7.13
CA ILE A 169 4.20 0.97 7.31
C ILE A 169 3.40 1.19 6.00
N ARG A 170 4.03 1.03 4.82
CA ARG A 170 3.36 0.87 3.50
C ARG A 170 3.83 -0.35 2.69
N GLY A 171 4.77 -1.14 3.19
CA GLY A 171 5.22 -2.38 2.55
C GLY A 171 5.97 -2.22 1.22
N MET A 172 6.33 -1.00 0.81
CA MET A 172 7.08 -0.76 -0.42
C MET A 172 8.47 -0.24 -0.09
N GLU A 173 9.48 -1.08 -0.31
CA GLU A 173 10.88 -0.65 -0.30
C GLU A 173 11.17 0.16 -1.58
N LEU A 174 11.68 1.39 -1.42
CA LEU A 174 12.05 2.26 -2.53
C LEU A 174 13.23 1.69 -3.32
N LEU A 175 14.14 1.00 -2.63
CA LEU A 175 15.33 0.38 -3.20
C LEU A 175 15.43 -1.09 -2.78
N THR A 176 14.76 -1.97 -3.52
CA THR A 176 14.78 -3.42 -3.28
C THR A 176 16.15 -4.03 -3.58
N GLU A 177 16.42 -5.23 -3.07
CA GLU A 177 17.66 -5.98 -3.35
C GLU A 177 17.91 -6.13 -4.87
N ASP A 178 16.90 -6.57 -5.63
CA ASP A 178 16.96 -6.65 -7.10
C ASP A 178 17.33 -5.32 -7.79
N LEU A 179 16.93 -4.18 -7.23
CA LEU A 179 17.26 -2.87 -7.80
C LEU A 179 18.69 -2.47 -7.46
N ARG A 180 19.16 -2.80 -6.24
CA ARG A 180 20.55 -2.56 -5.82
C ARG A 180 21.54 -3.32 -6.70
N GLU A 181 21.17 -4.53 -7.14
CA GLU A 181 22.00 -5.31 -8.07
C GLU A 181 22.01 -4.76 -9.50
N LYS A 182 20.90 -4.16 -9.93
CA LYS A 182 20.74 -3.63 -11.30
C LYS A 182 21.26 -2.21 -11.46
N LEU A 183 21.33 -1.44 -10.37
CA LEU A 183 21.81 -0.08 -10.38
C LEU A 183 23.33 -0.06 -10.54
N PRO A 184 23.85 0.68 -11.51
CA PRO A 184 25.27 0.80 -11.69
C PRO A 184 25.89 1.73 -10.62
N PRO A 185 27.21 1.62 -10.35
CA PRO A 185 27.89 2.41 -9.34
C PRO A 185 27.92 3.90 -9.71
N LEU A 186 28.18 4.75 -8.72
CA LEU A 186 28.19 6.21 -8.90
C LEU A 186 29.31 6.62 -9.87
N GLY A 187 28.99 7.50 -10.82
CA GLY A 187 29.89 7.98 -11.87
C GLY A 187 30.11 7.03 -13.05
N SER A 188 29.50 5.84 -13.05
CA SER A 188 29.63 4.86 -14.15
C SER A 188 28.92 5.26 -15.46
N GLN A 189 27.98 6.21 -15.35
CA GLN A 189 27.22 6.79 -16.45
C GLN A 189 27.68 8.22 -16.76
N ASP A 190 28.75 8.70 -16.13
CA ASP A 190 29.33 10.01 -16.43
C ASP A 190 29.74 10.12 -17.90
N GLY A 191 29.59 11.32 -18.48
CA GLY A 191 29.84 11.58 -19.89
C GLY A 191 28.79 11.04 -20.88
N LYS A 192 27.78 10.27 -20.44
CA LYS A 192 26.68 9.80 -21.31
C LYS A 192 25.62 10.85 -21.58
N GLY A 193 25.56 11.93 -20.80
CA GLY A 193 24.58 13.02 -20.94
C GLY A 193 23.14 12.48 -21.01
N GLY A 194 22.35 12.94 -21.98
CA GLY A 194 20.98 12.48 -22.18
C GLY A 194 20.84 10.98 -22.48
N LYS A 195 21.92 10.27 -22.82
CA LYS A 195 21.91 8.81 -23.03
C LYS A 195 22.10 8.00 -21.75
N ALA A 196 22.33 8.65 -20.61
CA ALA A 196 22.34 7.96 -19.32
C ALA A 196 20.96 7.32 -19.04
N LEU A 197 20.98 6.13 -18.46
CA LEU A 197 19.80 5.28 -18.27
C LEU A 197 19.29 5.38 -16.85
N ALA A 198 18.04 5.80 -16.68
CA ALA A 198 17.34 5.69 -15.40
C ALA A 198 16.80 4.27 -15.24
N HIS A 199 17.02 3.65 -14.10
CA HIS A 199 16.60 2.27 -13.80
C HIS A 199 15.38 2.20 -12.88
N CYS A 200 15.15 3.25 -12.08
CA CYS A 200 14.04 3.31 -11.12
C CYS A 200 13.37 4.68 -11.19
N LYS A 201 12.05 4.71 -10.99
CA LYS A 201 11.27 5.94 -10.86
C LYS A 201 10.55 5.94 -9.51
N LEU A 202 10.76 7.01 -8.76
CA LEU A 202 10.13 7.28 -7.47
C LEU A 202 9.29 8.56 -7.59
N PHE A 203 8.20 8.68 -6.82
CA PHE A 203 7.33 9.85 -6.89
C PHE A 203 6.58 10.07 -5.58
N THR A 204 6.16 11.30 -5.32
CA THR A 204 5.19 11.61 -4.27
C THR A 204 3.77 11.44 -4.81
N PRO A 205 2.90 10.62 -4.19
CA PRO A 205 1.52 10.42 -4.67
C PRO A 205 0.62 11.63 -4.41
N ASP A 206 0.99 12.50 -3.48
CA ASP A 206 0.24 13.69 -3.04
C ASP A 206 0.95 15.01 -3.39
N SER A 207 2.01 14.99 -4.21
CA SER A 207 2.76 16.17 -4.63
C SER A 207 3.32 16.01 -6.05
N SER A 208 3.94 17.05 -6.60
CA SER A 208 4.46 17.04 -7.98
C SER A 208 5.92 16.60 -8.11
N PHE A 209 6.51 15.99 -7.08
CA PHE A 209 7.91 15.56 -7.11
C PHE A 209 8.08 14.15 -7.69
N THR A 210 9.02 14.00 -8.61
CA THR A 210 9.42 12.72 -9.23
C THR A 210 10.93 12.61 -9.29
N TRP A 211 11.47 11.42 -9.02
CA TRP A 211 12.88 11.10 -9.12
C TRP A 211 13.10 9.94 -10.08
N TRP A 212 14.10 10.04 -10.94
CA TRP A 212 14.58 8.95 -11.79
C TRP A 212 16.00 8.60 -11.37
N ILE A 213 16.18 7.40 -10.81
CA ILE A 213 17.46 6.96 -10.26
C ILE A 213 18.28 6.27 -11.34
N LEU A 214 19.52 6.74 -11.51
CA LEU A 214 20.46 6.28 -12.52
C LEU A 214 21.52 5.37 -11.92
N GLU A 215 22.03 5.71 -10.74
CA GLU A 215 23.17 5.07 -10.09
C GLU A 215 22.95 5.03 -8.58
N ALA A 216 23.54 4.05 -7.90
CA ALA A 216 23.49 3.96 -6.45
C ALA A 216 24.73 3.25 -5.90
N GLU A 217 25.18 3.69 -4.72
CA GLU A 217 26.22 3.02 -3.95
C GLU A 217 25.85 2.95 -2.46
N PRO A 218 26.24 1.86 -1.77
CA PRO A 218 26.00 1.73 -0.34
C PRO A 218 26.91 2.68 0.45
N VAL A 219 26.32 3.46 1.34
CA VAL A 219 27.04 4.23 2.36
C VAL A 219 27.32 3.32 3.53
N LYS A 220 28.58 3.24 3.96
CA LYS A 220 29.02 2.34 5.03
C LYS A 220 29.51 3.11 6.25
N ASP A 221 29.29 2.56 7.44
CA ASP A 221 29.89 3.05 8.68
C ASP A 221 31.39 2.68 8.78
N ARG A 222 32.04 3.11 9.87
CA ARG A 222 33.46 2.80 10.13
C ARG A 222 33.73 1.31 10.34
N ALA A 223 32.73 0.51 10.66
CA ALA A 223 32.81 -0.93 10.83
C ALA A 223 32.52 -1.69 9.52
N GLY A 224 32.16 -1.00 8.45
CA GLY A 224 31.85 -1.56 7.14
C GLY A 224 30.40 -1.97 6.94
N ASN A 225 29.50 -1.67 7.88
CA ASN A 225 28.08 -1.98 7.75
C ASN A 225 27.41 -0.95 6.84
N VAL A 226 26.54 -1.41 5.94
CA VAL A 226 25.73 -0.51 5.10
C VAL A 226 24.68 0.18 5.97
N ILE A 227 24.71 1.51 6.00
CA ILE A 227 23.81 2.35 6.80
C ILE A 227 22.80 3.13 5.96
N ASP A 228 23.12 3.42 4.70
CA ASP A 228 22.26 4.12 3.75
C ASP A 228 22.68 3.79 2.29
N TYR A 229 21.99 4.35 1.31
CA TYR A 229 22.42 4.37 -0.09
C TYR A 229 22.48 5.81 -0.60
N GLN A 230 23.62 6.16 -1.20
CA GLN A 230 23.77 7.39 -1.96
C GLN A 230 23.38 7.08 -3.40
N MET A 231 22.39 7.79 -3.91
CA MET A 231 21.91 7.68 -5.28
C MET A 231 22.27 8.92 -6.09
N PHE A 232 22.32 8.76 -7.41
CA PHE A 232 22.38 9.87 -8.37
C PHE A 232 21.23 9.74 -9.35
N GLY A 233 20.56 10.85 -9.64
CA GLY A 233 19.33 10.83 -10.42
C GLY A 233 18.86 12.18 -10.91
N LEU A 234 17.85 12.14 -11.77
CA LEU A 234 17.09 13.31 -12.19
C LEU A 234 15.94 13.54 -11.21
N VAL A 235 15.77 14.77 -10.74
CA VAL A 235 14.65 15.20 -9.92
C VAL A 235 13.82 16.18 -10.72
N GLU A 236 12.51 15.97 -10.75
CA GLU A 236 11.52 16.95 -11.22
C GLU A 236 10.67 17.38 -10.04
N GLY A 237 10.72 18.67 -9.72
CA GLY A 237 9.84 19.31 -8.73
C GLY A 237 9.47 20.70 -9.23
N HIS A 238 10.06 21.74 -8.63
CA HIS A 238 9.92 23.12 -9.12
C HIS A 238 10.73 23.37 -10.40
N CYS A 239 11.87 22.68 -10.53
CA CYS A 239 12.72 22.65 -11.71
C CYS A 239 13.16 21.19 -11.93
N LYS A 240 13.67 20.90 -13.13
CA LYS A 240 14.36 19.63 -13.40
C LYS A 240 15.86 19.78 -13.15
N GLU A 241 16.43 18.90 -12.34
CA GLU A 241 17.84 18.96 -11.92
C GLU A 241 18.44 17.56 -11.75
N LEU A 242 19.70 17.39 -12.14
CA LEU A 242 20.48 16.18 -11.86
C LEU A 242 21.26 16.37 -10.56
N GLY A 243 21.17 15.41 -9.65
CA GLY A 243 21.82 15.54 -8.36
C GLY A 243 21.91 14.26 -7.56
N TYR A 244 22.63 14.38 -6.44
CA TYR A 244 22.75 13.33 -5.44
C TYR A 244 21.52 13.31 -4.54
N ILE A 245 21.06 12.09 -4.21
CA ILE A 245 19.86 11.83 -3.45
C ILE A 245 20.19 10.77 -2.39
N SER A 246 19.92 11.05 -1.12
CA SER A 246 19.99 10.03 -0.06
C SER A 246 18.72 9.18 -0.05
N LEU A 247 18.88 7.86 0.08
CA LEU A 247 17.73 6.97 0.26
C LEU A 247 17.02 7.26 1.59
N GLN A 248 17.77 7.45 2.67
CA GLN A 248 17.21 7.83 3.96
C GLN A 248 16.38 9.12 3.88
N GLU A 249 16.88 10.17 3.22
CA GLU A 249 16.13 11.43 3.06
C GLU A 249 14.81 11.22 2.31
N LEU A 250 14.83 10.40 1.24
CA LEU A 250 13.60 10.05 0.51
C LEU A 250 12.62 9.23 1.34
N GLU A 251 13.11 8.30 2.16
CA GLU A 251 12.27 7.47 3.04
C GLU A 251 11.64 8.29 4.18
N GLU A 252 12.28 9.38 4.58
CA GLU A 252 11.77 10.34 5.58
C GLU A 252 10.85 11.42 4.96
N LEU A 253 10.98 11.69 3.65
CA LEU A 253 10.19 12.71 2.96
C LEU A 253 8.69 12.40 2.98
N ARG A 254 7.89 13.43 3.29
CA ARG A 254 6.42 13.37 3.29
C ARG A 254 5.85 14.51 2.46
N GLY A 255 4.88 14.19 1.60
CA GLY A 255 4.15 15.20 0.84
C GLY A 255 3.12 15.96 1.68
N PRO A 256 2.36 16.88 1.06
CA PRO A 256 1.40 17.75 1.75
C PRO A 256 0.30 17.04 2.53
N LEU A 257 -0.08 15.83 2.11
CA LEU A 257 -1.07 14.99 2.80
C LEU A 257 -0.40 13.97 3.74
N GLY A 258 0.90 14.12 3.99
CA GLY A 258 1.68 13.22 4.85
C GLY A 258 1.98 11.87 4.20
N LEU A 259 1.82 11.72 2.88
CA LEU A 259 2.12 10.45 2.21
C LEU A 259 3.65 10.35 1.95
N PRO A 260 4.26 9.17 2.16
CA PRO A 260 5.64 8.91 1.77
C PRO A 260 5.79 8.84 0.25
N VAL A 261 7.04 8.93 -0.19
CA VAL A 261 7.44 8.62 -1.57
C VAL A 261 7.11 7.16 -1.89
N GLU A 262 6.72 6.89 -3.14
CA GLU A 262 6.41 5.56 -3.66
C GLU A 262 7.25 5.26 -4.90
N ARG A 263 7.42 3.96 -5.20
CA ARG A 263 8.13 3.46 -6.38
C ARG A 263 7.15 3.04 -7.47
N ASP A 264 7.42 3.44 -8.70
CA ASP A 264 6.67 2.99 -9.88
C ASP A 264 7.06 1.54 -10.23
N LEU A 265 6.12 0.60 -10.07
CA LEU A 265 6.34 -0.83 -10.30
C LEU A 265 6.42 -1.21 -11.78
N TYR A 266 5.90 -0.37 -12.67
CA TYR A 266 5.82 -0.65 -14.11
C TYR A 266 6.85 0.14 -14.93
N PHE A 267 7.65 0.98 -14.25
CA PHE A 267 8.70 1.73 -14.90
C PHE A 267 9.72 0.80 -15.56
N ARG A 268 10.02 1.08 -16.83
CA ARG A 268 11.07 0.39 -17.60
C ARG A 268 12.28 1.30 -17.71
N PRO A 269 13.51 0.76 -17.65
CA PRO A 269 14.70 1.57 -17.81
C PRO A 269 14.64 2.41 -19.10
N THR A 270 14.82 3.72 -18.95
CA THR A 270 14.57 4.73 -19.99
C THR A 270 15.67 5.77 -19.96
N THR A 271 16.07 6.31 -21.11
CA THR A 271 17.15 7.30 -21.19
C THR A 271 16.69 8.69 -20.77
N LEU A 272 17.60 9.49 -20.21
CA LEU A 272 17.28 10.84 -19.74
C LEU A 272 16.74 11.76 -20.85
N ASP A 273 17.19 11.60 -22.10
CA ASP A 273 16.69 12.37 -23.25
C ASP A 273 15.26 11.99 -23.67
N GLN A 274 14.77 10.82 -23.28
CA GLN A 274 13.37 10.43 -23.43
C GLN A 274 12.52 10.95 -22.28
N ILE A 275 13.08 10.98 -21.06
CA ILE A 275 12.40 11.43 -19.84
C ILE A 275 12.26 12.96 -19.83
N ALA A 276 13.34 13.68 -20.11
CA ALA A 276 13.42 15.14 -20.05
C ALA A 276 14.18 15.68 -21.28
N PRO A 277 13.61 15.53 -22.50
CA PRO A 277 14.27 15.93 -23.74
C PRO A 277 14.74 17.40 -23.72
N GLU A 278 14.00 18.29 -23.08
CA GLU A 278 14.33 19.71 -22.94
C GLU A 278 15.67 19.98 -22.24
N MET A 279 16.14 19.09 -21.37
CA MET A 279 17.44 19.24 -20.69
C MET A 279 18.62 18.85 -21.59
N PHE A 280 18.36 18.08 -22.64
CA PHE A 280 19.41 17.47 -23.49
C PHE A 280 19.28 17.82 -24.97
N LYS A 281 18.24 18.58 -25.35
CA LYS A 281 18.17 19.22 -26.66
C LYS A 281 19.38 20.13 -26.79
N SER A 282 20.27 19.77 -27.71
CA SER A 282 21.30 20.67 -28.18
C SER A 282 20.59 21.94 -28.66
N SER A 283 21.03 23.12 -28.20
CA SER A 283 20.67 24.38 -28.84
C SER A 283 21.16 24.35 -30.29
N GLN A 284 20.38 23.78 -31.20
CA GLN A 284 20.44 24.18 -32.60
C GLN A 284 19.66 25.48 -32.70
N ASN A 285 20.35 26.57 -32.36
CA ASN A 285 20.13 27.92 -32.82
C ASN A 285 21.22 28.82 -32.22
N GLY A 286 22.19 29.23 -33.04
CA GLY A 286 23.25 30.18 -32.70
C GLY A 286 24.60 29.78 -33.27
#